data_AF-A0A561UGV1-F1
#
_entry.id   AF-A0A561UGV1-F1
#
_cell.length_a   1.000
_cell.length_b   1.000
_cell.length_c   1.000
_cell.angle_alpha   90.00
_cell.angle_beta   90.00
_cell.angle_gamma   90.00
#
_symmetry.space_group_name_H-M   'P 1'
#
loop_
_entity.id
_entity.type
_entity.pdbx_description
1 polymer ?
#
loop_
_entity_poly.entity_id
_entity_poly.type
_entity_poly.pdbx_seq_one_letter_code
_entity_poly.pdbx_strand_id
1 'polypeptide(L)'
;MTDYDHDFYDPAAEFAPTTIFAVPHPAELDPRGTVITCAQCGARRDWLLLAVRDLVFVRCRCAYEWHEPDLARADFDSHFTAPERRWESSEDAMRALGFDGLLAGTTWNLG
;
A
#
# COMPACT_ATOMS: atom_id res chain seq x y z
N MET A 1 11.49 -48.95 -7.90
CA MET A 1 12.40 -48.02 -7.21
C MET A 1 12.32 -46.74 -8.02
N THR A 2 11.35 -45.90 -7.71
CA THR A 2 11.01 -44.75 -8.54
C THR A 2 12.01 -43.64 -8.22
N ASP A 3 12.66 -43.18 -9.28
CA ASP A 3 13.53 -42.01 -9.34
C ASP A 3 12.75 -40.80 -8.80
N TYR A 4 13.06 -40.41 -7.56
CA TYR A 4 12.48 -39.22 -6.92
C TYR A 4 13.45 -38.07 -7.17
N ASP A 5 13.19 -37.35 -8.26
CA ASP A 5 13.91 -36.15 -8.68
C ASP A 5 13.66 -35.02 -7.65
N HIS A 6 14.72 -34.67 -6.91
CA HIS A 6 14.70 -33.69 -5.82
C HIS A 6 14.80 -32.23 -6.31
N ASP A 7 14.91 -32.00 -7.63
CA ASP A 7 15.28 -30.70 -8.20
C ASP A 7 14.08 -29.80 -8.56
N PHE A 8 12.84 -30.20 -8.24
CA PHE A 8 11.64 -29.40 -8.51
C PHE A 8 11.06 -28.63 -7.32
N TYR A 9 11.53 -28.86 -6.09
CA TYR A 9 11.07 -28.11 -4.92
C TYR A 9 12.08 -27.03 -4.56
N ASP A 10 11.85 -25.80 -5.03
CA ASP A 10 12.55 -24.61 -4.56
C ASP A 10 11.70 -23.92 -3.46
N PRO A 11 11.91 -24.25 -2.18
CA PRO A 11 11.18 -23.60 -1.09
C PRO A 11 11.45 -22.10 -1.03
N ALA A 12 12.57 -21.60 -1.58
CA ALA A 12 12.90 -20.17 -1.52
C ALA A 12 11.95 -19.32 -2.39
N ALA A 13 11.38 -19.89 -3.46
CA ALA A 13 10.36 -19.23 -4.27
C ALA A 13 9.03 -19.04 -3.50
N GLU A 14 8.71 -19.94 -2.56
CA GLU A 14 7.50 -19.87 -1.73
C GLU A 14 7.61 -18.83 -0.60
N PHE A 15 8.84 -18.50 -0.18
CA PHE A 15 9.13 -17.51 0.86
C PHE A 15 9.61 -16.16 0.34
N ALA A 16 9.50 -15.90 -0.97
CA ALA A 16 9.86 -14.59 -1.51
C ALA A 16 9.11 -13.49 -0.74
N PRO A 17 9.82 -12.54 -0.11
CA PRO A 17 9.19 -11.55 0.74
C PRO A 17 8.20 -10.75 -0.09
N THR A 18 6.95 -10.72 0.36
CA THR A 18 5.89 -9.96 -0.29
C THR A 18 6.35 -8.51 -0.37
N THR A 19 6.66 -8.05 -1.59
CA THR A 19 7.13 -6.70 -1.82
C THR A 19 5.95 -5.74 -1.65
N ILE A 20 6.12 -4.73 -0.80
CA ILE A 20 5.13 -3.69 -0.58
C ILE A 20 5.65 -2.41 -1.25
N PHE A 21 4.85 -1.85 -2.14
CA PHE A 21 5.06 -0.52 -2.68
C PHE A 21 4.16 0.45 -1.92
N ALA A 22 4.71 1.56 -1.43
CA ALA A 22 4.03 2.46 -0.51
C ALA A 22 4.16 3.92 -0.95
N VAL A 23 3.07 4.45 -1.56
CA VAL A 23 3.01 5.76 -2.22
C VAL A 23 2.24 6.77 -1.38
N PRO A 24 2.91 7.80 -0.83
CA PRO A 24 2.22 8.93 -0.24
C PRO A 24 1.42 9.68 -1.30
N HIS A 25 0.12 9.82 -1.07
CA HIS A 25 -0.78 10.57 -1.93
C HIS A 25 -1.49 11.68 -1.13
N PRO A 26 -0.98 12.92 -1.18
CA PRO A 26 -1.48 14.02 -0.34
C PRO A 26 -2.81 14.63 -0.82
N ALA A 27 -3.27 14.31 -2.03
CA ALA A 27 -4.49 14.90 -2.59
C ALA A 27 -5.76 14.12 -2.16
N GLU A 28 -6.92 14.65 -2.56
CA GLU A 28 -8.15 13.83 -2.54
C GLU A 28 -7.99 12.68 -3.54
N LEU A 29 -8.53 11.51 -3.19
CA LEU A 29 -8.51 10.32 -4.05
C LEU A 29 -9.95 10.01 -4.45
N ASP A 30 -10.20 9.91 -5.75
CA ASP A 30 -11.53 9.75 -6.32
C ASP A 30 -11.62 8.57 -7.30
N PRO A 31 -11.42 7.32 -6.84
CA PRO A 31 -11.52 6.18 -7.72
C PRO A 31 -12.93 6.16 -8.32
N ARG A 32 -12.99 6.16 -9.66
CA ARG A 32 -14.23 6.23 -10.44
C ARG A 32 -15.12 7.44 -10.13
N GLY A 33 -14.53 8.55 -9.68
CA GLY A 33 -15.23 9.83 -9.50
C GLY A 33 -15.98 9.99 -8.18
N THR A 34 -15.76 9.11 -7.19
CA THR A 34 -16.28 9.30 -5.82
C THR A 34 -15.13 9.57 -4.86
N VAL A 35 -15.11 10.76 -4.25
CA VAL A 35 -14.06 11.11 -3.28
C VAL A 35 -14.13 10.21 -2.05
N ILE A 36 -13.03 9.53 -1.77
CA ILE A 36 -12.85 8.71 -0.60
C ILE A 36 -12.83 9.55 0.68
N THR A 37 -13.42 9.00 1.75
CA THR A 37 -13.35 9.54 3.10
C THR A 37 -13.00 8.43 4.09
N CYS A 38 -12.08 8.70 5.02
CA CYS A 38 -11.69 7.74 6.04
C CYS A 38 -12.88 7.50 6.98
N ALA A 39 -13.35 6.25 7.07
CA ALA A 39 -14.47 5.88 7.93
C ALA A 39 -14.19 6.09 9.43
N GLN A 40 -12.91 6.12 9.85
CA GLN A 40 -12.52 6.27 11.25
C GLN A 40 -12.37 7.73 11.70
N CYS A 41 -11.83 8.61 10.85
CA CYS A 41 -11.52 9.99 11.24
C CYS A 41 -12.11 11.08 10.34
N GLY A 42 -12.77 10.72 9.24
CA GLY A 42 -13.38 11.68 8.31
C GLY A 42 -12.40 12.42 7.40
N ALA A 43 -11.11 12.09 7.42
CA ALA A 43 -10.13 12.68 6.51
C ALA A 43 -10.49 12.38 5.04
N ARG A 44 -10.21 13.33 4.13
CA ARG A 44 -10.46 13.23 2.68
C ARG A 44 -9.19 13.25 1.83
N ARG A 45 -8.03 13.42 2.47
CA ARG A 45 -6.71 13.63 1.84
C ARG A 45 -5.66 12.87 2.63
N ASP A 46 -4.39 13.00 2.21
CA ASP A 46 -3.22 12.49 2.93
C ASP A 46 -3.26 10.98 3.12
N TRP A 47 -3.33 10.29 1.98
CA TRP A 47 -3.41 8.84 1.87
C TRP A 47 -2.03 8.22 1.71
N LEU A 48 -1.91 6.95 2.08
CA LEU A 48 -0.84 6.07 1.65
C LEU A 48 -1.46 4.95 0.82
N LEU A 49 -1.05 4.84 -0.43
CA LEU A 49 -1.44 3.75 -1.31
C LEU A 49 -0.44 2.62 -1.16
N LEU A 50 -0.92 1.42 -0.81
CA LEU A 50 -0.09 0.24 -0.63
C LEU A 50 -0.44 -0.77 -1.72
N ALA A 51 0.50 -1.05 -2.63
CA ALA A 51 0.34 -2.16 -3.58
C ALA A 51 1.04 -3.41 -3.05
N VAL A 52 0.26 -4.48 -2.91
CA VAL A 52 0.70 -5.77 -2.40
C VAL A 52 0.19 -6.85 -3.36
N ARG A 53 1.08 -7.44 -4.15
CA ARG A 53 0.69 -8.30 -5.29
C ARG A 53 -0.32 -7.56 -6.16
N ASP A 54 -1.48 -8.13 -6.49
CA ASP A 54 -2.47 -7.49 -7.37
C ASP A 54 -3.51 -6.64 -6.63
N LEU A 55 -3.32 -6.42 -5.33
CA LEU A 55 -4.24 -5.67 -4.48
C LEU A 55 -3.68 -4.30 -4.15
N VAL A 56 -4.58 -3.31 -4.09
CA VAL A 56 -4.25 -1.95 -3.64
C VAL A 56 -5.05 -1.65 -2.37
N PHE A 57 -4.34 -1.19 -1.36
CA PHE A 57 -4.93 -0.75 -0.10
C PHE A 57 -4.74 0.76 0.03
N VAL A 58 -5.73 1.41 0.62
CA VAL A 58 -5.64 2.81 1.01
C VAL A 58 -5.52 2.86 2.52
N ARG A 59 -4.54 3.61 3.00
CA ARG A 59 -4.29 3.81 4.42
C ARG A 59 -4.33 5.29 4.78
N CYS A 60 -5.10 5.61 5.81
CA CYS A 60 -5.15 6.94 6.40
C CYS A 60 -4.03 7.12 7.43
N ARG A 61 -3.62 8.37 7.68
CA ARG A 61 -2.69 8.73 8.77
C ARG A 61 -3.15 8.30 10.15
N CYS A 62 -4.46 8.09 10.36
CA CYS A 62 -5.00 7.54 11.60
C CYS A 62 -4.83 6.01 11.74
N ALA A 63 -4.02 5.39 10.88
CA ALA A 63 -3.77 3.96 10.80
C ALA A 63 -4.95 3.10 10.33
N TYR A 64 -6.08 3.71 9.95
CA TYR A 64 -7.18 2.99 9.31
C TYR A 64 -6.82 2.61 7.87
N GLU A 65 -6.95 1.33 7.55
CA GLU A 65 -6.56 0.74 6.26
C GLU A 65 -7.69 -0.12 5.73
N TRP A 66 -7.90 -0.07 4.42
CA TRP A 66 -8.86 -0.92 3.74
C TRP A 66 -8.40 -1.26 2.33
N HIS A 67 -8.88 -2.39 1.83
CA HIS A 67 -8.72 -2.76 0.42
C HIS A 67 -9.67 -1.90 -0.42
N GLU A 68 -9.15 -1.23 -1.45
CA GLU A 68 -9.92 -0.36 -2.34
C GLU A 68 -10.18 -1.06 -3.67
N PRO A 69 -11.35 -1.72 -3.86
CA PRO A 69 -11.61 -2.54 -5.03
C PRO A 69 -11.72 -1.75 -6.33
N ASP A 70 -11.99 -0.44 -6.25
CA ASP A 70 -12.13 0.41 -7.43
C ASP A 70 -10.79 0.99 -7.91
N LEU A 71 -9.70 0.77 -7.16
CA LEU A 71 -8.34 1.13 -7.52
C LEU A 71 -7.58 -0.12 -7.96
N ALA A 72 -7.59 -0.41 -9.27
CA ALA A 72 -6.92 -1.60 -9.78
C ALA A 72 -5.39 -1.44 -9.77
N ARG A 73 -4.67 -2.56 -9.70
CA ARG A 73 -3.20 -2.55 -9.77
C ARG A 73 -2.66 -1.88 -11.03
N ALA A 74 -3.36 -2.02 -12.16
CA ALA A 74 -3.00 -1.36 -13.41
C ALA A 74 -3.10 0.18 -13.35
N ASP A 75 -4.10 0.71 -12.64
CA ASP A 75 -4.26 2.14 -12.40
C ASP A 75 -3.17 2.64 -11.43
N PHE A 76 -2.87 1.85 -10.39
CA PHE A 76 -1.76 2.12 -9.48
C PHE A 76 -0.42 2.24 -10.24
N ASP A 77 -0.08 1.23 -11.04
CA ASP A 77 1.18 1.18 -11.76
C ASP A 77 1.31 2.30 -12.82
N SER A 78 0.21 2.75 -13.44
CA SER A 78 0.25 3.84 -14.44
C SER A 78 0.40 5.24 -13.84
N HIS A 79 -0.12 5.46 -12.63
CA HIS A 79 -0.27 6.80 -12.06
C HIS A 79 0.64 7.08 -10.87
N PHE A 80 1.10 6.04 -10.18
CA PHE A 80 1.76 6.17 -8.88
C PHE A 80 3.18 5.57 -8.86
N THR A 81 3.75 5.32 -10.05
CA THR A 81 5.12 4.83 -10.23
C THR A 81 6.16 5.96 -10.16
N ALA A 82 6.35 6.55 -8.98
CA ALA A 82 7.66 7.09 -8.62
C ALA A 82 8.52 5.94 -8.04
N PRO A 83 9.87 5.98 -8.14
CA PRO A 83 10.71 4.93 -7.58
C PRO A 83 10.69 5.01 -6.06
N GLU A 84 9.67 4.40 -5.48
CA GLU A 84 9.47 4.43 -4.05
C GLU A 84 10.14 3.23 -3.41
N ARG A 85 11.00 3.59 -2.48
CA ARG A 85 11.78 2.73 -1.61
C ARG A 85 11.00 1.44 -1.31
N ARG A 86 11.57 0.30 -1.72
CA ARG A 86 11.12 -1.02 -1.29
C ARG A 86 11.31 -1.14 0.22
N TRP A 87 10.28 -1.59 0.93
CA TRP A 87 10.34 -1.86 2.36
C TRP A 87 10.31 -3.36 2.61
N GLU A 88 11.13 -3.81 3.56
CA GLU A 88 11.16 -5.21 4.02
C GLU A 88 10.13 -5.48 5.13
N SER A 89 9.68 -4.41 5.80
CA SER A 89 8.69 -4.43 6.89
C SER A 89 7.62 -3.37 6.64
N SER A 90 6.36 -3.77 6.75
CA SER A 90 5.22 -2.84 6.63
C SER A 90 5.19 -1.84 7.78
N GLU A 91 5.54 -2.26 9.01
CA GLU A 91 5.57 -1.39 10.19
C GLU A 91 6.61 -0.27 10.01
N ASP A 92 7.79 -0.60 9.51
CA ASP A 92 8.85 0.38 9.27
C ASP A 92 8.44 1.37 8.18
N ALA A 93 7.77 0.88 7.12
CA ALA A 93 7.23 1.76 6.08
C ALA A 93 6.21 2.74 6.66
N MET A 94 5.24 2.25 7.45
CA MET A 94 4.21 3.08 8.06
C MET A 94 4.80 4.13 9.01
N ARG A 95 5.74 3.73 9.88
CA ARG A 95 6.40 4.64 10.82
C ARG A 95 7.24 5.68 10.08
N ALA A 96 8.04 5.27 9.10
CA ALA A 96 8.90 6.18 8.34
C ALA A 96 8.12 7.19 7.48
N LEU A 97 6.95 6.79 6.98
CA LEU A 97 6.08 7.64 6.15
C LEU A 97 5.04 8.43 6.98
N GLY A 98 4.95 8.19 8.29
CA GLY A 98 4.02 8.87 9.19
C GLY A 98 2.56 8.42 9.06
N PHE A 99 2.34 7.14 8.76
CA PHE A 99 1.03 6.47 8.65
C PHE A 99 0.83 5.40 9.74
N ASP A 100 1.58 5.47 10.83
CA ASP A 100 1.49 4.58 11.99
C ASP A 100 0.41 4.97 13.01
N GLY A 101 -0.36 6.04 12.74
CA GLY A 101 -1.43 6.53 13.61
C GLY A 101 -1.03 7.75 14.44
N LEU A 102 0.26 8.05 14.62
CA LEU A 102 0.72 9.17 15.44
C LEU A 102 0.29 10.54 14.89
N LEU A 103 0.07 10.61 13.59
CA LEU A 103 -0.29 11.82 12.86
C LEU A 103 -1.79 11.89 12.52
N ALA A 104 -2.63 11.15 13.26
CA ALA A 104 -4.08 11.19 13.11
C ALA A 104 -4.62 12.63 13.19
N GLY A 105 -5.40 13.04 12.19
CA GLY A 105 -5.99 14.38 12.13
C GLY A 105 -5.03 15.50 11.68
N THR A 106 -3.75 15.19 11.40
CA THR A 106 -2.84 16.15 10.74
C THR A 106 -2.92 15.98 9.23
N THR A 107 -2.99 17.10 8.51
CA THR A 107 -3.01 17.10 7.04
C THR A 107 -1.69 17.65 6.49
N TRP A 108 -1.23 17.13 5.35
CA TRP A 108 -0.08 17.74 4.68
C TRP A 108 -0.55 19.10 4.11
N ASN A 109 0.00 20.19 4.64
CA ASN A 109 -0.13 21.48 3.97
C ASN A 109 0.87 21.49 2.81
N LEU A 110 0.39 21.18 1.61
CA LEU A 110 1.12 21.50 0.38
C LEU A 110 1.10 23.03 0.24
N GLY A 111 2.16 23.68 0.73
CA GLY A 111 2.43 25.11 0.51
C GLY A 111 2.99 25.36 -0.87
#